data_AF-A0A0G1N6R6-F1
#
_entry.id   AF-A0A0G1N6R6-F1
#
_cell.length_a   1.000
_cell.length_b   1.000
_cell.length_c   1.000
_cell.angle_alpha   90.00
_cell.angle_beta   90.00
_cell.angle_gamma   90.00
#
_symmetry.space_group_name_H-M   'P 1'
#
loop_
_entity.id
_entity.type
_entity.pdbx_description
1 polymer ?
#
loop_
_entity_poly.entity_id
_entity_poly.type
_entity_poly.pdbx_seq_one_letter_code
_entity_poly.pdbx_strand_id
1 'polypeptide(L)'
;MKKGFTLIELLVVIAILAVLATAVVLAINPAELIRQARDSTRISDLAAINSAIALYLSDITSPGLGGPNGASCTNAARCTSGTTEFFSASIGSCGTNATTTVDGNGWVSVDLADISSGSPLSRLPLDPNNGQGSGDCAADGTTICFYAFGCNGTNYEINAVMESTKFADDGGAAVEDTDGGDQLDIYEVGNNLAL
;
A
#
# COMPACT_ATOMS: atom_id res chain seq x y z
N MET A 1 17.98 -35.31 -47.36
CA MET A 1 17.04 -36.08 -46.51
C MET A 1 16.80 -35.30 -45.23
N LYS A 2 15.57 -34.84 -44.97
CA LYS A 2 15.23 -34.18 -43.70
C LYS A 2 14.85 -35.28 -42.71
N LYS A 3 15.62 -35.44 -41.62
CA LYS A 3 15.25 -36.34 -40.51
C LYS A 3 14.04 -35.72 -39.80
N GLY A 4 12.93 -36.45 -39.77
CA GLY A 4 11.75 -36.08 -38.99
C GLY A 4 11.90 -36.56 -37.54
N PHE A 5 11.29 -35.84 -36.61
CA PHE A 5 11.15 -36.29 -35.22
C PHE A 5 10.29 -37.55 -35.15
N THR A 6 10.64 -38.47 -34.24
CA THR A 6 9.81 -39.64 -33.95
C THR A 6 8.71 -39.29 -32.96
N LEU A 7 7.58 -40.00 -33.04
CA LEU A 7 6.46 -39.81 -32.11
C LEU A 7 6.86 -40.09 -30.66
N ILE A 8 7.79 -41.03 -30.43
CA ILE A 8 8.25 -41.37 -29.09
C ILE A 8 9.13 -40.27 -28.49
N GLU A 9 9.97 -39.61 -29.30
CA GLU A 9 10.75 -38.46 -28.85
C GLU A 9 9.82 -37.32 -28.39
N LEU A 10 8.76 -37.03 -29.16
CA LEU A 10 7.80 -36.00 -28.76
C LEU A 10 7.07 -36.38 -27.46
N LEU A 11 6.70 -37.65 -27.30
CA LEU A 11 5.99 -38.14 -26.11
C LEU A 11 6.86 -38.08 -24.85
N VAL A 12 8.14 -38.45 -24.95
CA VAL A 12 9.08 -38.34 -23.82
C VAL A 12 9.32 -36.88 -23.44
N VAL A 13 9.41 -35.97 -24.42
CA VAL A 13 9.60 -34.54 -24.15
C VAL A 13 8.41 -33.95 -23.40
N ILE A 14 7.17 -34.21 -23.82
CA ILE A 14 5.99 -33.68 -23.11
C ILE A 14 5.88 -34.26 -21.68
N ALA A 15 6.28 -35.52 -21.47
CA ALA A 15 6.30 -36.14 -20.15
C ALA A 15 7.32 -35.47 -19.22
N ILE A 16 8.53 -35.20 -19.73
CA ILE A 16 9.56 -34.48 -18.97
C ILE A 16 9.11 -33.05 -18.67
N LEU A 17 8.54 -32.34 -19.65
CA LEU A 17 8.03 -30.98 -19.45
C LEU A 17 6.92 -30.91 -18.40
N ALA A 18 6.02 -31.89 -18.36
CA ALA A 18 4.97 -31.95 -17.35
C ALA A 18 5.54 -32.08 -15.92
N VAL A 19 6.54 -32.93 -15.71
CA VAL A 19 7.20 -33.11 -14.40
C VAL A 19 8.00 -31.87 -13.99
N LEU A 20 8.74 -31.26 -14.93
CA LEU A 20 9.49 -30.05 -14.63
C LEU A 20 8.57 -28.87 -14.32
N ALA A 21 7.44 -28.73 -15.02
CA ALA A 21 6.48 -27.66 -14.77
C ALA A 21 5.91 -27.71 -13.34
N THR A 22 5.54 -28.90 -12.84
CA THR A 22 5.02 -29.04 -11.46
C THR A 22 6.10 -28.77 -10.42
N ALA A 23 7.33 -29.24 -10.64
CA ALA A 23 8.46 -28.97 -9.75
C ALA A 23 8.77 -27.47 -9.64
N VAL A 24 8.73 -26.74 -10.76
CA VAL A 24 8.98 -25.28 -10.80
C VAL A 24 7.92 -24.51 -10.01
N VAL A 25 6.64 -24.86 -10.14
CA VAL A 25 5.55 -24.17 -9.40
C VAL A 25 5.70 -24.35 -7.89
N LEU A 26 6.08 -25.55 -7.43
CA LEU A 26 6.33 -25.81 -6.01
C LEU A 26 7.56 -25.06 -5.48
N ALA A 27 8.56 -24.82 -6.33
CA ALA A 27 9.78 -24.12 -5.95
C ALA A 27 9.63 -22.59 -5.84
N ILE A 28 8.72 -21.98 -6.63
CA ILE A 28 8.68 -20.51 -6.82
C ILE A 28 7.64 -19.80 -5.94
N ASN A 29 6.78 -20.52 -5.18
CA ASN A 29 5.70 -19.95 -4.37
C ASN A 29 5.01 -18.74 -5.04
N PRO A 30 4.23 -18.95 -6.13
CA PRO A 30 3.70 -17.87 -6.94
C PRO A 30 2.80 -16.89 -6.17
N ALA A 31 2.16 -17.33 -5.09
CA ALA A 31 1.37 -16.46 -4.22
C ALA A 31 2.24 -15.37 -3.59
N GLU A 32 3.42 -15.75 -3.10
CA GLU A 32 4.37 -14.84 -2.48
C GLU A 32 4.92 -13.79 -3.46
N LEU A 33 5.17 -14.18 -4.72
CA LEU A 33 5.57 -13.22 -5.76
C LEU A 33 4.47 -12.19 -6.07
N ILE A 34 3.20 -12.61 -6.03
CA ILE A 34 2.06 -11.70 -6.22
C ILE A 34 1.96 -10.74 -5.02
N ARG A 35 2.16 -11.22 -3.79
CA ARG A 35 2.22 -10.38 -2.58
C ARG A 35 3.34 -9.32 -2.69
N GLN A 36 4.55 -9.73 -3.07
CA GLN A 36 5.67 -8.80 -3.28
C GLN A 36 5.40 -7.74 -4.36
N ALA A 37 4.68 -8.10 -5.43
CA ALA A 37 4.30 -7.16 -6.46
C ALA A 37 3.27 -6.12 -5.96
N ARG A 38 2.30 -6.55 -5.13
CA ARG A 38 1.37 -5.64 -4.48
C ARG A 38 2.07 -4.74 -3.48
N ASP A 39 2.96 -5.26 -2.64
CA ASP A 39 3.74 -4.44 -1.70
C ASP A 39 4.62 -3.41 -2.40
N SER A 40 5.24 -3.77 -3.52
CA SER A 40 5.98 -2.81 -4.35
C SER A 40 5.08 -1.68 -4.86
N THR A 41 3.80 -1.98 -5.13
CA THR A 41 2.79 -0.98 -5.48
C THR A 41 2.45 -0.10 -4.27
N ARG A 42 2.26 -0.70 -3.08
CA ARG A 42 2.02 0.04 -1.82
C ARG A 42 3.11 1.04 -1.51
N ILE A 43 4.36 0.60 -1.55
CA ILE A 43 5.53 1.43 -1.28
C ILE A 43 5.58 2.62 -2.26
N SER A 44 5.35 2.35 -3.55
CA SER A 44 5.33 3.40 -4.57
C SER A 44 4.16 4.37 -4.40
N ASP A 45 2.98 3.87 -4.04
CA ASP A 45 1.77 4.66 -3.82
C ASP A 45 1.94 5.61 -2.63
N LEU A 46 2.40 5.09 -1.49
CA LEU A 46 2.64 5.87 -0.28
C LEU A 46 3.74 6.92 -0.51
N ALA A 47 4.82 6.57 -1.21
CA ALA A 47 5.87 7.52 -1.57
C ALA A 47 5.36 8.66 -2.48
N ALA A 48 4.46 8.35 -3.42
CA ALA A 48 3.85 9.33 -4.30
C ALA A 48 2.91 10.28 -3.55
N ILE A 49 2.09 9.75 -2.63
CA ILE A 49 1.22 10.57 -1.77
C ILE A 49 2.08 11.46 -0.85
N ASN A 50 3.09 10.89 -0.20
CA ASN A 50 3.99 11.63 0.69
C ASN A 50 4.66 12.81 -0.04
N SER A 51 5.15 12.57 -1.26
CA SER A 51 5.73 13.61 -2.09
C SER A 51 4.71 14.70 -2.48
N ALA A 52 3.46 14.31 -2.75
CA ALA A 52 2.39 15.25 -3.07
C ALA A 52 2.01 16.13 -1.87
N ILE A 53 1.91 15.55 -0.67
CA ILE A 53 1.60 16.29 0.56
C ILE A 53 2.78 17.19 0.94
N ALA A 54 4.03 16.71 0.82
CA ALA A 54 5.21 17.55 1.05
C ALA A 54 5.24 18.76 0.11
N LEU A 55 4.88 18.58 -1.17
CA LEU A 55 4.73 19.69 -2.12
C LEU A 55 3.64 20.67 -1.67
N TYR A 56 2.45 20.17 -1.29
CA TYR A 56 1.36 20.98 -0.74
C TYR A 56 1.80 21.82 0.47
N LEU A 57 2.46 21.20 1.44
CA LEU A 57 2.96 21.87 2.64
C LEU A 57 4.01 22.94 2.34
N SER A 58 4.76 22.78 1.24
CA SER A 58 5.77 23.76 0.81
C SER A 58 5.20 24.93 0.01
N ASP A 59 4.07 24.74 -0.67
CA ASP A 59 3.45 25.73 -1.56
C ASP A 59 2.44 26.62 -0.83
N ILE A 60 1.71 26.07 0.14
CA ILE A 60 0.62 26.77 0.83
C ILE A 60 1.12 27.44 2.12
N THR A 61 0.91 28.76 2.24
CA THR A 61 1.34 29.56 3.41
C THR A 61 0.70 29.14 4.74
N SER A 62 -0.55 28.65 4.70
CA SER A 62 -1.28 28.19 5.88
C SER A 62 -2.00 26.89 5.54
N PRO A 63 -1.26 25.77 5.46
CA PRO A 63 -1.79 24.52 4.97
C PRO A 63 -2.76 23.89 5.97
N GLY A 64 -3.82 23.27 5.45
CA GLY A 64 -4.75 22.46 6.23
C GLY A 64 -4.90 21.07 5.63
N LEU A 65 -4.81 20.05 6.49
CA LEU A 65 -4.83 18.64 6.08
C LEU A 65 -6.16 17.94 6.37
N GLY A 66 -7.16 18.68 6.87
CA GLY A 66 -8.42 18.13 7.39
C GLY A 66 -9.58 18.10 6.40
N GLY A 67 -9.38 18.56 5.16
CA GLY A 67 -10.40 18.56 4.12
C GLY A 67 -10.20 19.66 3.06
N PRO A 68 -11.21 19.87 2.20
CA PRO A 68 -11.16 20.87 1.14
C PRO A 68 -10.95 22.29 1.68
N ASN A 69 -10.38 23.17 0.85
CA ASN A 69 -10.13 24.59 1.18
C ASN A 69 -9.24 24.81 2.43
N GLY A 70 -8.24 23.94 2.64
CA GLY A 70 -7.29 24.08 3.75
C GLY A 70 -7.92 23.95 5.14
N ALA A 71 -8.92 23.09 5.30
CA ALA A 71 -9.52 22.82 6.60
C ALA A 71 -8.47 22.27 7.60
N SER A 72 -8.49 22.75 8.84
CA SER A 72 -7.58 22.27 9.88
C SER A 72 -7.88 20.81 10.24
N CYS A 73 -6.84 20.03 10.51
CA CYS A 73 -6.98 18.67 10.98
C CYS A 73 -6.81 18.58 12.50
N THR A 74 -7.71 17.89 13.19
CA THR A 74 -7.67 17.69 14.65
C THR A 74 -7.86 16.21 14.95
N ASN A 75 -6.75 15.46 15.08
CA ASN A 75 -6.72 14.02 15.36
C ASN A 75 -7.75 13.24 14.52
N ALA A 76 -7.68 13.42 13.21
CA ALA A 76 -8.61 12.78 12.28
C ALA A 76 -7.86 11.77 11.41
N ALA A 77 -8.50 10.64 11.15
CA ALA A 77 -8.00 9.64 10.23
C ALA A 77 -9.08 9.15 9.27
N ARG A 78 -8.65 8.74 8.08
CA ARG A 78 -9.47 8.16 7.01
C ARG A 78 -8.79 6.90 6.48
N CYS A 79 -9.57 5.85 6.27
CA CYS A 79 -9.09 4.58 5.72
C CYS A 79 -9.85 4.21 4.44
N THR A 80 -9.17 3.58 3.49
CA THR A 80 -9.78 3.17 2.21
C THR A 80 -10.71 1.95 2.34
N SER A 81 -10.58 1.20 3.44
CA SER A 81 -11.50 0.12 3.84
C SER A 81 -11.66 0.13 5.38
N GLY A 82 -12.70 -0.53 5.89
CA GLY A 82 -13.00 -0.56 7.31
C GLY A 82 -12.18 -1.62 8.07
N THR A 83 -11.58 -1.21 9.18
CA THR A 83 -11.19 -2.05 10.32
C THR A 83 -11.29 -1.23 11.61
N THR A 84 -11.28 -1.89 12.77
CA THR A 84 -11.52 -1.24 14.05
C THR A 84 -10.27 -0.73 14.78
N GLU A 85 -9.03 -1.15 14.46
CA GLU A 85 -7.92 -1.01 15.44
C GLU A 85 -6.48 -0.83 14.90
N PHE A 86 -6.23 -0.60 13.60
CA PHE A 86 -4.86 -0.67 13.03
C PHE A 86 -4.24 0.67 12.59
N PHE A 87 -4.71 1.81 13.09
CA PHE A 87 -4.18 3.11 12.64
C PHE A 87 -3.01 3.60 13.51
N SER A 88 -3.25 3.88 14.79
CA SER A 88 -2.22 4.05 15.82
C SER A 88 -2.86 4.14 17.21
N ALA A 89 -2.05 4.18 18.27
CA ALA A 89 -2.52 4.38 19.63
C ALA A 89 -3.08 5.81 19.89
N SER A 90 -2.70 6.78 19.06
CA SER A 90 -2.99 8.21 19.25
C SER A 90 -4.28 8.64 18.54
N ILE A 91 -4.64 8.01 17.42
CA ILE A 91 -5.93 8.18 16.74
C ILE A 91 -6.71 6.86 16.77
N GLY A 92 -7.65 6.74 17.72
CA GLY A 92 -8.31 5.47 18.06
C GLY A 92 -9.26 4.86 17.02
N SER A 93 -9.64 5.57 15.95
CA SER A 93 -10.34 4.95 14.81
C SER A 93 -10.25 5.84 13.56
N CYS A 94 -10.25 5.22 12.39
CA CYS A 94 -10.34 5.94 11.12
C CYS A 94 -11.74 5.84 10.50
N GLY A 95 -12.22 6.92 9.89
CA GLY A 95 -13.45 6.90 9.12
C GLY A 95 -13.24 6.28 7.74
N THR A 96 -14.02 5.26 7.37
CA THR A 96 -13.91 4.67 6.03
C THR A 96 -14.32 5.65 4.94
N ASN A 97 -13.43 5.88 3.99
CA ASN A 97 -13.68 6.67 2.78
C ASN A 97 -12.82 6.05 1.66
N ALA A 98 -13.45 5.48 0.63
CA ALA A 98 -12.75 4.92 -0.54
C ALA A 98 -12.68 5.92 -1.71
N THR A 99 -13.04 7.18 -1.49
CA THR A 99 -13.03 8.22 -2.52
C THR A 99 -11.60 8.54 -2.92
N THR A 100 -11.36 8.65 -4.23
CA THR A 100 -10.01 8.84 -4.80
C THR A 100 -9.80 10.20 -5.47
N THR A 101 -10.65 11.17 -5.16
CA THR A 101 -10.45 12.56 -5.58
C THR A 101 -9.29 13.18 -4.82
N VAL A 102 -8.66 14.19 -5.43
CA VAL A 102 -7.49 14.90 -4.88
C VAL A 102 -7.85 16.31 -4.39
N ASP A 103 -9.14 16.55 -4.17
CA ASP A 103 -9.76 17.83 -3.81
C ASP A 103 -10.08 17.94 -2.31
N GLY A 104 -9.36 17.19 -1.46
CA GLY A 104 -9.61 17.10 -0.02
C GLY A 104 -10.83 16.26 0.40
N ASN A 105 -11.67 15.81 -0.54
CA ASN A 105 -12.81 14.92 -0.26
C ASN A 105 -12.41 13.42 -0.28
N GLY A 106 -11.22 13.10 -0.76
CA GLY A 106 -10.66 11.75 -0.82
C GLY A 106 -10.30 11.15 0.54
N TRP A 107 -9.80 9.92 0.53
CA TRP A 107 -9.31 9.28 1.75
C TRP A 107 -8.06 9.97 2.33
N VAL A 108 -7.25 10.61 1.47
CA VAL A 108 -6.31 11.65 1.90
C VAL A 108 -7.08 12.96 1.93
N SER A 109 -7.24 13.56 3.11
CA SER A 109 -8.04 14.78 3.29
C SER A 109 -7.30 16.08 2.94
N VAL A 110 -6.28 16.01 2.09
CA VAL A 110 -5.51 17.16 1.63
C VAL A 110 -6.06 17.61 0.27
N ASP A 111 -6.30 18.91 0.12
CA ASP A 111 -6.70 19.50 -1.16
C ASP A 111 -5.47 19.72 -2.06
N LEU A 112 -5.00 18.65 -2.70
CA LEU A 112 -3.85 18.71 -3.59
C LEU A 112 -4.14 19.52 -4.86
N ALA A 113 -5.41 19.78 -5.18
CA ALA A 113 -5.79 20.65 -6.28
C ALA A 113 -5.46 22.13 -6.02
N ASP A 114 -5.30 22.53 -4.75
CA ASP A 114 -4.90 23.89 -4.37
C ASP A 114 -3.42 24.18 -4.62
N ILE A 115 -2.59 23.17 -4.90
CA ILE A 115 -1.17 23.37 -5.26
C ILE A 115 -1.10 24.28 -6.50
N SER A 116 -0.29 25.33 -6.44
CA SER A 116 -0.18 26.37 -7.47
C SER A 116 0.20 25.84 -8.85
N SER A 117 0.97 24.75 -8.91
CA SER A 117 1.34 24.05 -10.15
C SER A 117 0.31 23.00 -10.60
N GLY A 118 -0.79 22.85 -9.87
CA GLY A 118 -1.74 21.74 -9.98
C GLY A 118 -1.30 20.50 -9.19
N SER A 119 -2.26 19.61 -8.94
CA SER A 119 -2.03 18.36 -8.23
C SER A 119 -1.05 17.46 -9.01
N PRO A 120 0.00 16.91 -8.34
CA PRO A 120 0.91 15.95 -8.95
C PRO A 120 0.25 14.57 -9.16
N LEU A 121 -0.89 14.31 -8.50
CA LEU A 121 -1.68 13.09 -8.62
C LEU A 121 -2.98 13.38 -9.37
N SER A 122 -3.32 12.56 -10.36
CA SER A 122 -4.62 12.64 -11.05
C SER A 122 -5.76 12.02 -10.25
N ARG A 123 -5.44 11.11 -9.33
CA ARG A 123 -6.34 10.46 -8.37
C ARG A 123 -5.52 9.85 -7.24
N LEU A 124 -6.12 9.68 -6.07
CA LEU A 124 -5.50 8.91 -4.99
C LEU A 124 -5.48 7.41 -5.36
N PRO A 125 -4.39 6.69 -5.08
CA PRO A 125 -4.37 5.25 -5.24
C PRO A 125 -5.25 4.57 -4.18
N LEU A 126 -5.56 3.30 -4.40
CA LEU A 126 -6.17 2.43 -3.40
C LEU A 126 -5.24 1.24 -3.23
N ASP A 127 -5.25 0.65 -2.05
CA ASP A 127 -4.57 -0.61 -1.81
C ASP A 127 -4.98 -1.67 -2.88
N PRO A 128 -4.05 -2.47 -3.43
CA PRO A 128 -4.39 -3.44 -4.48
C PRO A 128 -5.44 -4.49 -4.07
N ASN A 129 -5.53 -4.82 -2.78
CA ASN A 129 -6.55 -5.70 -2.22
C ASN A 129 -7.68 -4.92 -1.53
N ASN A 130 -7.44 -3.72 -0.98
CA ASN A 130 -8.40 -2.78 -0.36
C ASN A 130 -9.73 -3.39 0.15
N GLY A 131 -9.70 -4.21 1.20
CA GLY A 131 -10.91 -4.81 1.75
C GLY A 131 -11.47 -6.04 1.02
N GLN A 132 -10.85 -6.48 -0.06
CA GLN A 132 -11.26 -7.66 -0.82
C GLN A 132 -10.49 -8.90 -0.35
N GLY A 133 -11.16 -9.75 0.42
CA GLY A 133 -10.61 -11.03 0.88
C GLY A 133 -10.65 -11.20 2.39
N SER A 134 -10.53 -12.45 2.83
CA SER A 134 -10.40 -12.85 4.23
C SER A 134 -8.98 -12.58 4.74
N GLY A 135 -8.69 -11.35 5.18
CA GLY A 135 -7.59 -11.10 6.10
C GLY A 135 -6.15 -11.35 5.60
N ASP A 136 -5.91 -11.35 4.29
CA ASP A 136 -4.61 -11.79 3.73
C ASP A 136 -3.46 -10.76 3.81
N CYS A 137 -3.64 -9.62 4.51
CA CYS A 137 -2.62 -8.57 4.52
C CYS A 137 -1.45 -8.81 5.45
N ALA A 138 -1.66 -9.42 6.61
CA ALA A 138 -0.58 -9.80 7.50
C ALA A 138 -0.43 -11.32 7.56
N ALA A 139 0.62 -11.81 8.21
CA ALA A 139 0.81 -13.25 8.45
C ALA A 139 -0.31 -13.88 9.30
N ASP A 140 -1.15 -13.05 9.95
CA ASP A 140 -2.25 -13.47 10.84
C ASP A 140 -3.48 -14.05 10.12
N GLY A 141 -3.63 -13.82 8.81
CA GLY A 141 -4.80 -14.25 8.03
C GLY A 141 -6.12 -13.57 8.42
N THR A 142 -6.06 -12.51 9.23
CA THR A 142 -7.22 -11.73 9.70
C THR A 142 -7.13 -10.25 9.34
N THR A 143 -5.93 -9.75 9.04
CA THR A 143 -5.70 -8.34 8.73
C THR A 143 -6.15 -7.99 7.32
N ILE A 144 -7.02 -6.99 7.23
CA ILE A 144 -7.54 -6.49 5.96
C ILE A 144 -6.56 -5.48 5.38
N CYS A 145 -6.26 -5.58 4.07
CA CYS A 145 -5.44 -4.60 3.38
C CYS A 145 -6.21 -3.29 3.14
N PHE A 146 -5.61 -2.16 3.48
CA PHE A 146 -6.09 -0.82 3.14
C PHE A 146 -4.95 0.19 3.28
N TYR A 147 -5.14 1.38 2.69
CA TYR A 147 -4.35 2.55 3.03
C TYR A 147 -5.09 3.39 4.05
N ALA A 148 -4.34 4.01 4.93
CA ALA A 148 -4.86 4.95 5.89
C ALA A 148 -4.08 6.25 5.89
N PHE A 149 -4.76 7.35 6.20
CA PHE A 149 -4.19 8.67 6.34
C PHE A 149 -4.68 9.25 7.66
N GLY A 150 -3.76 9.73 8.49
CA GLY A 150 -4.04 10.42 9.74
C GLY A 150 -3.35 11.77 9.80
N CYS A 151 -3.95 12.71 10.52
CA CYS A 151 -3.37 14.03 10.70
C CYS A 151 -3.71 14.68 12.03
N ASN A 152 -2.83 15.61 12.43
CA ASN A 152 -3.05 16.55 13.52
C ASN A 152 -2.29 17.85 13.21
N GLY A 153 -3.02 18.94 12.97
CA GLY A 153 -2.46 20.17 12.43
C GLY A 153 -1.87 19.95 11.04
N THR A 154 -0.57 20.18 10.91
CA THR A 154 0.23 19.94 9.68
C THR A 154 1.04 18.64 9.74
N ASN A 155 0.93 17.89 10.84
CA ASN A 155 1.52 16.58 10.95
C ASN A 155 0.60 15.56 10.30
N TYR A 156 1.17 14.59 9.60
CA TYR A 156 0.44 13.50 9.00
C TYR A 156 1.28 12.23 8.91
N GLU A 157 0.55 11.13 8.78
CA GLU A 157 1.05 9.78 8.64
C GLU A 157 0.16 9.01 7.65
N ILE A 158 0.77 8.14 6.87
CA ILE A 158 0.13 7.31 5.86
C ILE A 158 0.59 5.88 6.07
N ASN A 159 -0.37 4.97 6.26
CA ASN A 159 -0.10 3.62 6.71
C ASN A 159 -0.57 2.60 5.69
N ALA A 160 0.18 1.51 5.57
CA ALA A 160 -0.19 0.31 4.83
C ALA A 160 0.44 -0.92 5.48
N VAL A 161 -0.26 -2.05 5.47
CA VAL A 161 0.30 -3.33 5.89
C VAL A 161 0.94 -4.03 4.68
N MET A 162 2.13 -4.60 4.86
CA MET A 162 2.81 -5.39 3.83
C MET A 162 2.36 -6.86 3.87
N GLU A 163 2.11 -7.41 2.69
CA GLU A 163 1.66 -8.79 2.53
C GLU A 163 2.80 -9.80 2.59
N SER A 164 3.88 -9.52 1.87
CA SER A 164 4.94 -10.49 1.64
C SER A 164 5.82 -10.67 2.86
N THR A 165 6.32 -11.89 3.08
CA THR A 165 7.30 -12.15 4.15
C THR A 165 8.66 -11.49 3.89
N LYS A 166 8.83 -10.91 2.70
CA LYS A 166 10.02 -10.15 2.33
C LYS A 166 9.97 -8.72 2.86
N PHE A 167 8.80 -8.08 2.76
CA PHE A 167 8.59 -6.67 3.09
C PHE A 167 7.93 -6.46 4.46
N ALA A 168 7.35 -7.52 5.05
CA ALA A 168 6.83 -7.55 6.41
C ALA A 168 7.75 -8.31 7.39
N ASP A 169 7.52 -8.14 8.70
CA ASP A 169 7.94 -9.00 9.82
C ASP A 169 9.36 -9.60 9.74
N ASP A 170 10.42 -8.84 10.04
CA ASP A 170 11.84 -9.29 10.00
C ASP A 170 12.29 -9.85 8.63
N GLY A 171 11.52 -9.61 7.57
CA GLY A 171 11.85 -9.94 6.20
C GLY A 171 13.18 -9.33 5.76
N GLY A 172 13.87 -9.97 4.82
CA GLY A 172 15.19 -9.50 4.35
C GLY A 172 15.20 -8.11 3.70
N ALA A 173 14.02 -7.53 3.46
CA ALA A 173 13.83 -6.14 3.05
C ALA A 173 12.59 -5.53 3.75
N ALA A 174 12.35 -5.89 5.01
CA ALA A 174 11.20 -5.43 5.77
C ALA A 174 11.20 -3.90 5.88
N VAL A 175 10.19 -3.28 5.29
CA VAL A 175 10.07 -1.82 5.28
C VAL A 175 9.46 -1.29 6.57
N GLU A 176 8.62 -2.11 7.20
CA GLU A 176 7.97 -1.87 8.50
C GLU A 176 9.02 -1.77 9.64
N ASP A 177 10.13 -2.51 9.54
CA ASP A 177 11.22 -2.46 10.52
C ASP A 177 12.13 -1.22 10.38
N THR A 178 12.07 -0.52 9.25
CA THR A 178 13.08 0.48 8.87
C THR A 178 12.52 1.85 8.50
N ASP A 179 11.22 2.05 8.61
CA ASP A 179 10.55 3.32 8.34
C ASP A 179 10.72 4.36 9.46
N GLY A 180 11.05 3.91 10.68
CA GLY A 180 11.28 4.76 11.85
C GLY A 180 10.00 5.18 12.59
N GLY A 181 8.90 4.49 12.32
CA GLY A 181 7.62 4.68 13.00
C GLY A 181 7.49 3.96 14.35
N ASP A 182 6.28 3.97 14.91
CA ASP A 182 5.98 3.43 16.24
C ASP A 182 5.19 2.12 16.22
N GLN A 183 4.78 1.64 15.04
CA GLN A 183 4.12 0.35 14.86
C GLN A 183 4.99 -0.62 14.06
N LEU A 184 5.28 -1.79 14.67
CA LEU A 184 6.24 -2.74 14.13
C LEU A 184 5.76 -3.50 12.87
N ASP A 185 4.45 -3.64 12.70
CA ASP A 185 3.85 -4.49 11.65
C ASP A 185 3.09 -3.63 10.61
N ILE A 186 3.45 -2.35 10.51
CA ILE A 186 2.80 -1.37 9.65
C ILE A 186 3.89 -0.55 8.97
N TYR A 187 3.74 -0.33 7.67
CA TYR A 187 4.61 0.58 6.95
C TYR A 187 4.08 2.01 7.06
N GLU A 188 4.86 2.87 7.70
CA GLU A 188 4.46 4.22 8.10
C GLU A 188 5.25 5.27 7.30
N VAL A 189 4.53 6.21 6.66
CA VAL A 189 5.14 7.28 5.86
C VAL A 189 4.50 8.62 6.17
N GLY A 190 5.31 9.62 6.49
CA GLY A 190 4.80 10.94 6.83
C GLY A 190 5.87 11.86 7.40
N ASN A 191 5.42 12.95 8.03
CA ASN A 191 6.31 13.87 8.75
C ASN A 191 6.23 13.71 10.28
N ASN A 192 5.32 12.86 10.76
CA ASN A 192 5.25 12.37 12.14
C ASN A 192 4.68 10.95 12.11
N LEU A 193 5.51 9.97 12.46
CA LEU A 193 5.23 8.53 12.37
C LEU A 193 4.79 7.94 13.73
N ALA A 194 4.05 8.72 14.50
CA ALA A 194 3.54 8.33 15.81
C ALA A 194 2.15 8.94 16.04
N LEU A 195 1.39 9.11 14.96
CA LEU A 195 0.12 9.85 14.92
C LEU A 195 -1.09 8.99 15.09
#